data_AF-A0A116M269-F1
#
_entry.id   AF-A0A116M269-F1
#
_cell.length_a   1.000
_cell.length_b   1.000
_cell.length_c   1.000
_cell.angle_alpha   90.00
_cell.angle_beta   90.00
_cell.angle_gamma   90.00
#
_symmetry.space_group_name_H-M   'P 1'
#
loop_
_entity.id
_entity.type
_entity.pdbx_description
1 polymer ?
#
loop_
_entity_poly.entity_id
_entity_poly.type
_entity_poly.pdbx_seq_one_letter_code
_entity_poly.pdbx_strand_id
1 'polypeptide(L)' 'MKLRVLSPFEDFEANTIRQVGDVFEVSKERFASLSSRVPPDFYEVVKSSKTKDKEE' A
#
# COMPACT_ATOMS: atom_id res chain seq x y z
N MET A 1 0.88 -7.80 4.41
CA MET A 1 -0.07 -6.69 4.69
C MET A 1 -0.39 -6.01 3.37
N LYS A 2 -1.58 -5.45 3.20
CA LYS A 2 -1.96 -4.81 1.94
C LYS A 2 -1.83 -3.29 2.07
N LEU A 3 -1.28 -2.67 1.04
CA LEU A 3 -1.19 -1.22 0.90
C LEU A 3 -2.05 -0.79 -0.28
N ARG A 4 -2.76 0.32 -0.12
CA ARG A 4 -3.41 1.04 -1.21
C ARG A 4 -2.62 2.30 -1.50
N VAL A 5 -2.36 2.59 -2.76
CA VAL A 5 -1.63 3.79 -3.15
C VAL A 5 -2.56 5.00 -3.20
N LEU A 6 -2.16 6.05 -2.51
CA LEU A 6 -2.85 7.35 -2.43
C LEU A 6 -2.21 8.39 -3.35
N SER A 7 -0.90 8.29 -3.59
CA SER A 7 -0.15 9.13 -4.54
C SER A 7 0.83 8.28 -5.31
N PRO A 8 1.06 8.56 -6.61
CA PRO A 8 1.92 7.72 -7.43
C PRO A 8 3.37 7.80 -6.95
N PHE A 9 4.04 6.65 -6.88
CA PHE A 9 5.46 6.58 -6.50
C PHE A 9 6.17 5.47 -7.25
N GLU A 10 7.50 5.59 -7.34
CA GLU A 10 8.35 4.56 -7.90
C GLU A 10 8.67 3.49 -6.86
N ASP A 11 8.21 2.27 -7.14
CA ASP A 11 8.53 1.08 -6.37
C ASP A 11 9.79 0.45 -6.98
N PHE A 12 10.95 0.92 -6.51
CA PHE A 12 12.27 0.42 -6.94
C PHE A 12 12.43 -1.10 -6.76
N GLU A 13 11.78 -1.63 -5.73
CA GLU A 13 11.85 -3.00 -5.28
C GLU A 13 11.02 -3.94 -6.18
N ALA A 14 9.96 -3.42 -6.81
CA ALA A 14 9.17 -4.11 -7.83
C ALA A 14 9.45 -3.60 -9.26
N ASN A 15 10.40 -2.67 -9.41
CA ASN A 15 10.76 -1.99 -10.66
C ASN A 15 9.54 -1.48 -11.44
N THR A 16 8.59 -0.86 -10.73
CA THR A 16 7.32 -0.41 -11.30
C THR A 16 6.87 0.90 -10.69
N ILE A 17 6.05 1.65 -11.43
CA ILE A 17 5.44 2.88 -10.92
C ILE A 17 4.05 2.52 -10.41
N ARG A 18 3.86 2.61 -9.10
CA ARG A 18 2.56 2.39 -8.48
C ARG A 18 1.67 3.60 -8.72
N GLN A 19 0.45 3.36 -9.20
CA GLN A 19 -0.54 4.39 -9.51
C GLN A 19 -1.55 4.53 -8.38
N VAL A 20 -2.20 5.69 -8.29
CA VAL A 20 -3.26 5.94 -7.30
C VAL A 20 -4.37 4.91 -7.45
N GLY A 21 -4.80 4.32 -6.33
CA GLY A 21 -5.80 3.27 -6.29
C GLY A 21 -5.25 1.85 -6.44
N ASP A 22 -3.97 1.69 -6.80
CA ASP A 22 -3.33 0.36 -6.84
C ASP A 22 -3.29 -0.25 -5.44
N VAL A 23 -3.65 -1.52 -5.32
CA VAL A 23 -3.61 -2.27 -4.06
C VAL A 23 -2.68 -3.45 -4.22
N PHE A 24 -1.65 -3.51 -3.38
CA PHE A 24 -0.63 -4.55 -3.45
C PHE A 24 -0.27 -5.09 -2.07
N GLU A 25 0.21 -6.33 -2.04
CA GLU A 25 0.60 -6.99 -0.81
C GLU A 25 2.11 -6.89 -0.60
N VAL A 26 2.51 -6.53 0.62
CA VAL A 26 3.91 -6.44 1.04
C VAL A 26 4.16 -7.22 2.32
N SER A 27 5.35 -7.80 2.42
CA SER A 27 5.89 -8.37 3.65
C SER A 27 6.28 -7.28 4.65
N LYS A 28 6.50 -7.64 5.92
CA LYS A 28 6.96 -6.68 6.96
C LYS A 28 8.30 -6.04 6.62
N GLU A 29 9.23 -6.81 6.09
CA GLU A 29 10.56 -6.34 5.66
C GLU A 29 10.46 -5.36 4.48
N ARG A 30 9.64 -5.70 3.48
CA ARG A 30 9.35 -4.83 2.32
C ARG A 30 8.70 -3.52 2.76
N PHE A 31 7.75 -3.58 3.68
CA PHE A 31 7.11 -2.38 4.22
C PHE A 31 8.11 -1.48 4.95
N ALA A 32 9.02 -2.03 5.75
CA ALA A 32 10.05 -1.23 6.41
C ALA A 32 10.94 -0.49 5.39
N SER A 33 11.41 -1.20 4.35
CA SER A 33 12.16 -0.59 3.24
C SER A 33 11.37 0.47 2.50
N LEU A 34 10.09 0.21 2.21
CA LEU A 34 9.21 1.13 1.49
C LEU A 34 8.91 2.37 2.33
N SER A 35 8.57 2.22 3.61
CA SER A 35 8.30 3.31 4.55
C SER A 35 9.51 4.21 4.86
N SER A 36 10.72 3.71 4.64
CA SER A 36 11.97 4.47 4.79
C SER A 36 12.21 5.42 3.61
N ARG A 37 11.65 5.11 2.43
CA ARG A 37 11.88 5.84 1.17
C ARG A 37 10.67 6.62 0.68
N VAL A 38 9.48 6.07 0.93
CA VAL A 38 8.19 6.58 0.48
C VAL A 38 7.46 7.14 1.69
N PRO A 39 7.02 8.41 1.64
CA PRO A 39 6.28 9.00 2.74
C PRO A 39 4.97 8.23 3.02
N PRO A 40 4.54 8.13 4.29
CA PRO A 40 3.31 7.42 4.65
C PRO A 40 2.05 8.03 4.00
N ASP A 41 2.06 9.30 3.59
CA ASP A 41 0.95 9.94 2.85
C ASP A 41 0.73 9.38 1.44
N PHE A 42 1.67 8.59 0.90
CA PHE A 42 1.56 8.01 -0.43
C PHE A 42 0.81 6.68 -0.45
N TYR A 43 0.59 6.06 0.71
CA TYR A 43 -0.10 4.78 0.79
C TYR A 43 -0.89 4.61 2.10
N GLU A 44 -1.99 3.88 2.02
CA GLU A 44 -2.82 3.50 3.17
C GLU A 44 -2.63 2.02 3.46
N VAL A 45 -2.51 1.64 4.73
CA VAL A 45 -2.51 0.22 5.11
C VAL A 45 -3.94 -0.30 5.09
N VAL A 46 -4.27 -1.09 4.07
CA VAL A 46 -5.53 -1.82 4.00
C VAL A 46 -5.42 -2.98 4.98
N LYS A 47 -5.89 -2.75 6.21
CA LYS A 47 -6.15 -3.85 7.14
C LYS A 47 -7.21 -4.72 6.46
N SER A 48 -6.92 -6.00 6.26
CA SER A 48 -7.90 -7.01 5.88
C SER A 48 -8.89 -7.21 7.02
N SER A 49 -9.66 -6.18 7.34
CA SER A 49 -10.87 -6.30 8.12
C SER A 49 -11.83 -7.04 7.24
N LYS A 50 -11.95 -8.34 7.47
CA LYS A 50 -13.13 -9.09 7.07
C LYS A 50 -14.30 -8.50 7.87
N THR A 51 -14.82 -7.37 7.44
CA THR A 51 -16.12 -6.86 7.88
C THR A 51 -16.93 -6.58 6.64
N LYS A 52 -17.63 -7.63 6.25
CA LYS A 52 -18.87 -7.54 5.51
C LYS A 52 -19.87 -6.82 6.42
N ASP A 53 -20.23 -5.60 6.06
CA ASP A 53 -21.41 -4.86 6.51
C ASP A 53 -21.51 -3.71 5.50
N LYS A 54 -22.43 -3.58 4.53
CA LYS A 54 -23.77 -4.08 4.26
C LYS A 54 -24.84 -3.80 5.32
N GLU A 55 -25.05 -2.52 5.59
CA GLU A 55 -26.33 -1.79 5.56
C GLU A 55 -25.98 -0.30 5.73
N GLU A 56 -26.53 0.65 4.97
CA GLU A 56 -27.94 1.03 4.88
C GLU A 56 -28.29 1.62 3.51
#